data_AF-A0A0B4EWK7-F1
#
_entry.id   AF-A0A0B4EWK7-F1
#
_cell.length_a   1.000
_cell.length_b   1.000
_cell.length_c   1.000
_cell.angle_alpha   90.00
_cell.angle_beta   90.00
_cell.angle_gamma   90.00
#
_symmetry.space_group_name_H-M   'P 1'
#
loop_
_entity.id
_entity.type
_entity.pdbx_description
1 polymer ?
#
loop_
_entity_poly.entity_id
_entity_poly.type
_entity_poly.pdbx_seq_one_letter_code
_entity_poly.pdbx_strand_id
1 'polypeptide(L)'
;MQDVNHQLFTDSVIKELSLGIKNIEKDKVEDILKKLDLYEFKDSHPMSLSGGQKQRVAIASILLKDSKFIFFDEPTSGMDYVNMIKISELIRQNKKDSNIIFIVSHDIEFLNATADSVVHIY
;
A
#
# COMPACT_ATOMS: atom_id res chain seq x y z
N MET A 1 6.56 10.22 -1.12
CA MET A 1 5.50 10.06 -2.14
C MET A 1 5.03 11.45 -2.48
N GLN A 2 5.39 11.99 -3.65
CA GLN A 2 4.70 13.15 -4.19
C GLN A 2 3.59 12.69 -5.14
N ASP A 3 2.37 13.12 -4.80
CA ASP A 3 1.08 12.97 -5.48
C ASP A 3 0.66 11.57 -5.98
N VAL A 4 -0.17 10.90 -5.17
CA VAL A 4 -0.81 9.63 -5.50
C VAL A 4 -1.72 9.70 -6.73
N ASN A 5 -2.19 10.89 -7.13
CA ASN A 5 -3.00 11.05 -8.33
C ASN A 5 -2.22 10.70 -9.62
N HIS A 6 -0.89 10.71 -9.58
CA HIS A 6 -0.05 10.32 -10.71
C HIS A 6 0.31 8.83 -10.73
N GLN A 7 -0.23 8.03 -9.81
CA GLN A 7 0.16 6.62 -9.62
C GLN A 7 -0.98 5.64 -9.91
N LEU A 8 -2.21 6.12 -10.06
CA LEU A 8 -3.41 5.30 -10.28
C LEU A 8 -3.97 5.60 -11.67
N PHE A 9 -4.19 4.58 -12.48
CA PHE A 9 -4.41 4.75 -13.94
C PHE A 9 -5.67 4.06 -14.48
N THR A 10 -6.29 3.18 -13.71
CA THR A 10 -7.41 2.36 -14.15
C THR A 10 -8.77 2.98 -13.82
N ASP A 11 -9.82 2.38 -14.35
CA ASP A 11 -11.22 2.81 -14.17
C ASP A 11 -11.88 2.22 -12.92
N SER A 12 -11.24 1.29 -12.22
CA SER A 12 -11.73 0.78 -10.93
C SER A 12 -10.62 0.34 -9.98
N VAL A 13 -10.84 0.46 -8.68
CA VAL A 13 -9.87 0.04 -7.65
C VAL A 13 -9.43 -1.41 -7.82
N ILE A 14 -10.35 -2.34 -8.09
CA ILE A 14 -10.00 -3.75 -8.28
C ILE A 14 -9.09 -3.99 -9.49
N LYS A 15 -9.29 -3.23 -10.58
CA LYS A 15 -8.41 -3.29 -11.76
C LYS A 15 -7.04 -2.69 -11.47
N GLU A 16 -6.98 -1.64 -10.67
CA GLU A 16 -5.73 -1.03 -10.22
C GLU A 16 -4.87 -2.04 -9.46
N LEU A 17 -5.47 -2.76 -8.50
CA LEU A 17 -4.79 -3.79 -7.71
C LEU A 17 -4.33 -4.98 -8.55
N SER A 18 -5.00 -5.25 -9.67
CA SER A 18 -4.69 -6.36 -10.57
C SER A 18 -3.75 -5.96 -11.70
N LEU A 19 -3.39 -4.68 -11.81
CA LEU A 19 -2.66 -4.14 -12.95
C LEU A 19 -1.25 -4.75 -13.06
N GLY A 20 -1.00 -5.42 -14.18
CA GLY A 20 0.30 -6.04 -14.48
C GLY A 20 0.53 -7.41 -13.82
N ILE A 21 -0.48 -8.00 -13.18
CA ILE A 21 -0.39 -9.32 -12.54
C ILE A 21 -1.17 -10.34 -13.40
N LYS A 22 -0.46 -11.31 -13.99
CA LYS A 22 -1.06 -12.26 -14.96
C LYS A 22 -2.02 -13.28 -14.35
N ASN A 23 -1.74 -13.74 -13.13
CA ASN A 23 -2.50 -14.79 -12.44
C ASN A 23 -2.85 -14.34 -11.02
N ILE A 24 -3.65 -13.28 -10.91
CA ILE A 24 -4.06 -12.80 -9.59
C ILE A 24 -5.25 -13.60 -9.07
N GLU A 25 -5.11 -14.14 -7.86
CA GLU A 25 -6.20 -14.79 -7.15
C GLU A 25 -7.18 -13.73 -6.65
N LYS A 26 -8.45 -13.81 -7.09
CA LYS A 26 -9.48 -12.84 -6.71
C LYS A 26 -9.66 -12.74 -5.19
N ASP A 27 -9.62 -13.88 -4.49
CA ASP A 27 -9.78 -13.93 -3.04
C ASP A 27 -8.68 -13.13 -2.32
N LYS A 28 -7.45 -13.14 -2.85
CA LYS A 28 -6.34 -12.36 -2.31
C LYS A 28 -6.53 -10.86 -2.49
N VAL A 29 -7.08 -10.44 -3.63
CA VAL A 29 -7.41 -9.03 -3.89
C VAL A 29 -8.50 -8.55 -2.93
N GLU A 30 -9.57 -9.34 -2.80
CA GLU A 30 -10.66 -9.00 -1.87
C GLU A 30 -10.22 -8.98 -0.41
N ASP A 31 -9.36 -9.91 0.01
CA ASP A 31 -8.80 -9.94 1.37
C ASP A 31 -8.02 -8.66 1.67
N ILE A 32 -7.13 -8.24 0.77
CA ILE A 32 -6.36 -6.99 0.94
C ILE A 32 -7.30 -5.77 0.96
N LEU A 33 -8.30 -5.73 0.09
CA LEU A 33 -9.28 -4.64 0.09
C LEU A 33 -10.06 -4.59 1.42
N LYS A 34 -10.42 -5.73 2.00
CA LYS A 34 -11.11 -5.77 3.30
C LYS A 34 -10.20 -5.32 4.44
N LYS A 35 -8.94 -5.79 4.48
CA LYS A 35 -7.94 -5.38 5.48
C LYS A 35 -7.65 -3.88 5.47
N LEU A 36 -7.83 -3.23 4.32
CA LEU A 36 -7.60 -1.81 4.13
C LEU A 36 -8.87 -0.95 4.14
N ASP A 37 -10.04 -1.48 4.52
CA ASP A 37 -11.33 -0.79 4.43
C ASP A 37 -11.57 -0.12 3.05
N LEU A 38 -11.21 -0.84 1.98
CA LEU A 38 -11.36 -0.43 0.59
C LEU A 38 -12.38 -1.28 -0.18
N TYR A 39 -12.90 -2.34 0.43
CA TYR A 39 -13.77 -3.30 -0.26
C TYR A 39 -15.04 -2.68 -0.84
N GLU A 40 -15.66 -1.74 -0.12
CA GLU A 40 -16.85 -1.03 -0.62
C GLU A 40 -16.54 -0.13 -1.84
N PHE A 41 -15.28 0.23 -2.03
CA PHE A 41 -14.81 1.07 -3.13
C PHE A 41 -14.25 0.25 -4.31
N LYS A 42 -14.34 -1.09 -4.28
CA LYS A 42 -13.68 -1.96 -5.27
C LYS A 42 -14.04 -1.63 -6.73
N ASP A 43 -15.27 -1.19 -6.95
CA ASP A 43 -15.80 -0.83 -8.28
C ASP A 43 -15.78 0.69 -8.54
N SER A 44 -15.34 1.49 -7.56
CA SER A 44 -15.22 2.94 -7.71
C SER A 44 -14.01 3.32 -8.55
N HIS A 45 -14.11 4.44 -9.27
CA HIS A 45 -12.97 5.01 -9.98
C HIS A 45 -11.91 5.51 -8.97
N PRO A 46 -10.61 5.18 -9.10
CA PRO A 46 -9.58 5.57 -8.13
C PRO A 46 -9.54 7.09 -7.87
N MET A 47 -9.84 7.91 -8.89
CA MET A 47 -9.89 9.36 -8.74
C MET A 47 -11.02 9.90 -7.85
N SER A 48 -12.10 9.14 -7.62
CA SER A 48 -13.19 9.55 -6.74
C SER A 48 -12.90 9.33 -5.25
N LEU A 49 -11.75 8.72 -4.92
CA LEU A 49 -11.35 8.41 -3.56
C LEU A 49 -10.73 9.61 -2.85
N SER A 50 -10.78 9.61 -1.51
CA SER A 50 -10.01 10.55 -0.68
C SER A 50 -8.50 10.33 -0.83
N GLY A 51 -7.68 11.31 -0.43
CA GLY A 51 -6.21 11.18 -0.49
C GLY A 51 -5.69 9.93 0.22
N GLY A 52 -6.08 9.72 1.48
CA GLY A 52 -5.69 8.52 2.24
C GLY A 52 -6.22 7.22 1.64
N GLN A 53 -7.41 7.22 1.03
CA GLN A 53 -7.92 6.05 0.30
C GLN A 53 -7.07 5.73 -0.93
N LYS A 54 -6.71 6.74 -1.73
CA LYS A 54 -5.81 6.58 -2.89
C LYS A 54 -4.45 6.02 -2.45
N GLN A 55 -3.92 6.53 -1.34
CA GLN A 55 -2.67 6.06 -0.76
C GLN A 55 -2.72 4.57 -0.41
N ARG A 56 -3.81 4.14 0.27
CA ARG A 56 -4.05 2.71 0.56
C ARG A 56 -4.17 1.85 -0.70
N VAL A 57 -4.82 2.35 -1.76
CA VAL A 57 -4.90 1.65 -3.05
C VAL A 57 -3.53 1.48 -3.70
N ALA A 58 -2.70 2.53 -3.70
CA ALA A 58 -1.34 2.49 -4.23
C ALA A 58 -0.46 1.47 -3.47
N ILE A 59 -0.57 1.43 -2.14
CA ILE A 59 0.17 0.46 -1.32
C ILE A 59 -0.34 -0.96 -1.59
N ALA A 60 -1.66 -1.17 -1.62
CA ALA A 60 -2.27 -2.47 -1.90
C ALA A 60 -1.81 -3.05 -3.25
N SER A 61 -1.75 -2.22 -4.30
CA SER A 61 -1.34 -2.67 -5.63
C SER A 61 0.13 -3.12 -5.67
N ILE A 62 0.99 -2.49 -4.88
CA ILE A 62 2.41 -2.86 -4.74
C ILE A 62 2.56 -4.18 -3.96
N LEU A 63 1.85 -4.32 -2.83
CA LEU A 63 1.93 -5.52 -1.98
C LEU A 63 1.44 -6.78 -2.71
N LEU A 64 0.57 -6.64 -3.72
CA LEU A 64 0.10 -7.75 -4.56
C LEU A 64 1.10 -8.23 -5.61
N LYS A 65 2.07 -7.39 -6.02
CA LYS A 65 3.00 -7.67 -7.13
C LYS A 65 4.12 -8.67 -6.83
N ASP A 66 4.25 -9.12 -5.57
CA ASP A 66 5.28 -10.07 -5.12
C ASP A 66 6.71 -9.73 -5.59
N SER A 67 7.06 -8.45 -5.49
CA SER A 67 8.35 -7.91 -5.91
C SER A 67 9.48 -8.29 -4.94
N LYS A 68 10.67 -8.59 -5.47
CA LYS A 68 11.88 -8.80 -4.65
C LYS A 68 12.34 -7.53 -3.93
N PHE A 69 12.13 -6.37 -4.54
CA PHE A 69 12.46 -5.07 -3.96
C PHE A 69 11.23 -4.19 -4.01
N ILE A 70 10.85 -3.64 -2.86
CA ILE A 70 9.71 -2.75 -2.71
C ILE A 70 10.23 -1.45 -2.10
N PHE A 71 9.80 -0.32 -2.64
CA PHE A 71 10.17 1.00 -2.17
C PHE A 71 8.91 1.79 -1.85
N PHE A 72 8.79 2.20 -0.59
CA PHE A 72 7.77 3.12 -0.14
C PHE A 72 8.43 4.43 0.23
N ASP A 73 7.98 5.51 -0.39
CA ASP A 73 8.41 6.86 -0.09
C ASP A 73 7.21 7.58 0.55
N GLU A 74 7.30 8.01 1.81
CA GLU A 74 6.24 8.62 2.62
C GLU A 74 4.85 7.91 2.51
N PRO A 75 4.77 6.59 2.79
CA PRO A 75 3.55 5.81 2.53
C PRO A 75 2.38 6.16 3.44
N THR A 76 2.58 6.83 4.58
CA THR A 76 1.51 7.15 5.53
C THR A 76 1.00 8.59 5.43
N SER A 77 1.44 9.35 4.43
CA SER A 77 1.03 10.73 4.24
C SER A 77 -0.50 10.86 4.09
N GLY A 78 -1.11 11.77 4.85
CA GLY A 78 -2.56 12.02 4.79
C GLY A 78 -3.43 10.87 5.32
N MET A 79 -2.87 9.93 6.08
CA MET A 79 -3.58 8.83 6.72
C MET A 79 -3.76 9.09 8.22
N ASP A 80 -4.85 8.57 8.81
CA ASP A 80 -5.01 8.53 10.26
C ASP A 80 -4.19 7.40 10.89
N TYR A 81 -4.04 7.45 12.22
CA TYR A 81 -3.27 6.48 13.00
C TYR A 81 -3.75 5.04 12.81
N VAL A 82 -5.08 4.81 12.79
CA VAL A 82 -5.65 3.46 12.67
C VAL A 82 -5.25 2.84 11.33
N ASN A 83 -5.34 3.63 10.26
CA ASN A 83 -4.96 3.20 8.93
C ASN A 83 -3.46 3.03 8.76
N MET A 84 -2.65 3.87 9.40
CA MET A 84 -1.19 3.72 9.45
C MET A 84 -0.78 2.37 10.07
N ILE A 85 -1.41 1.97 11.18
CA ILE A 85 -1.17 0.66 11.81
C ILE A 85 -1.60 -0.50 10.89
N LYS A 86 -2.76 -0.42 10.22
CA LYS A 86 -3.19 -1.45 9.26
C LYS A 86 -2.20 -1.64 8.12
N ILE A 87 -1.67 -0.53 7.59
CA ILE A 87 -0.63 -0.57 6.55
C ILE A 87 0.66 -1.19 7.08
N SER A 88 1.09 -0.79 8.28
CA SER A 88 2.26 -1.37 8.95
C SER A 88 2.16 -2.89 9.07
N GLU A 89 1.02 -3.39 9.57
CA GLU A 89 0.76 -4.83 9.70
C GLU A 89 0.79 -5.55 8.35
N LEU A 90 0.20 -4.96 7.32
CA LEU A 90 0.20 -5.54 5.97
C LEU A 90 1.59 -5.59 5.36
N ILE A 91 2.40 -4.55 5.53
CA ILE A 91 3.79 -4.55 5.08
C ILE A 91 4.58 -5.66 5.78
N ARG A 92 4.41 -5.79 7.10
CA ARG A 92 5.06 -6.85 7.88
C ARG A 92 4.60 -8.25 7.46
N GLN A 93 3.33 -8.44 7.14
CA GLN A 93 2.80 -9.72 6.64
C GLN A 93 3.28 -10.03 5.22
N ASN A 94 3.57 -9.01 4.41
CA ASN A 94 4.07 -9.18 3.05
C ASN A 94 5.58 -9.44 2.98
N LYS A 95 6.31 -9.13 4.06
CA LYS A 95 7.74 -9.46 4.19
C LYS A 95 7.93 -10.98 4.09
N LYS A 96 8.89 -11.38 3.27
CA LYS A 96 9.34 -12.76 3.07
C LYS A 96 10.85 -12.77 3.04
N ASP A 97 11.46 -13.94 3.24
CA ASP A 97 12.93 -14.08 3.12
C ASP A 97 13.45 -13.74 1.71
N SER A 98 12.57 -13.76 0.70
CA SER A 98 12.89 -13.49 -0.70
C SER A 98 12.73 -12.03 -1.12
N ASN A 99 12.30 -11.12 -0.22
CA ASN A 99 12.14 -9.70 -0.56
C ASN A 99 12.79 -8.75 0.46
N ILE A 100 13.00 -7.51 0.01
CA ILE A 100 13.47 -6.40 0.82
C ILE A 100 12.54 -5.21 0.58
N ILE A 101 12.10 -4.59 1.67
CA ILE A 101 11.20 -3.44 1.67
C ILE A 101 11.98 -2.24 2.22
N PHE A 102 12.14 -1.22 1.39
CA PHE A 102 12.70 0.07 1.77
C PHE A 102 11.58 1.05 2.06
N ILE A 103 11.68 1.75 3.19
CA ILE A 103 10.73 2.77 3.60
C ILE A 103 11.51 4.06 3.85
N VAL A 104 11.12 5.12 3.16
CA VAL A 104 11.54 6.50 3.44
C VAL A 104 10.35 7.18 4.12
N SER A 105 10.54 7.66 5.34
CA SER A 105 9.51 8.36 6.10
C SER A 105 10.13 9.22 7.18
N HIS A 106 9.48 10.33 7.53
CA HIS A 106 9.75 11.09 8.75
C HIS A 106 8.82 10.69 9.92
N ASP A 107 7.84 9.81 9.69
CA ASP A 107 6.91 9.29 10.68
C ASP A 107 7.57 8.20 11.54
N ILE A 108 8.02 8.60 12.73
CA ILE A 108 8.72 7.72 13.68
C ILE A 108 7.80 6.60 14.20
N GLU A 109 6.50 6.88 14.39
CA GLU A 109 5.56 5.88 14.89
C GLU A 109 5.38 4.76 13.87
N PHE A 110 5.20 5.13 12.59
CA PHE A 110 5.11 4.18 11.50
C PHE A 110 6.40 3.36 11.33
N LEU A 111 7.56 4.02 11.37
CA LEU A 111 8.85 3.32 11.26
C LEU A 111 9.04 2.31 12.39
N ASN A 112 8.75 2.69 13.64
CA ASN A 112 8.85 1.80 14.80
C ASN A 112 7.88 0.61 14.73
N ALA A 113 6.68 0.82 14.17
CA ALA A 113 5.70 -0.25 14.01
C ALA A 113 6.07 -1.23 12.87
N THR A 114 6.83 -0.78 11.87
CA THR A 114 6.97 -1.50 10.59
C THR A 114 8.37 -2.05 10.33
N ALA A 115 9.42 -1.29 10.63
CA ALA A 115 10.77 -1.56 10.14
C ALA A 115 11.56 -2.49 11.08
N ASP A 116 12.36 -3.39 10.48
CA ASP A 116 13.31 -4.22 11.24
C ASP A 116 14.57 -3.44 11.64
N SER A 117 14.91 -2.40 10.88
CA SER A 117 16.09 -1.56 11.09
C SER A 117 15.84 -0.17 10.52
N VAL A 118 16.36 0.86 11.20
CA VAL A 118 16.17 2.26 10.83
C VAL A 118 17.53 2.91 10.66
N VAL A 119 17.71 3.66 9.57
CA VAL A 119 18.89 4.48 9.32
C VAL A 119 18.44 5.93 9.28
N HIS A 120 19.03 6.76 10.16
CA HIS A 120 18.81 8.20 10.14
C HIS A 120 19.77 8.84 9.15
N ILE A 121 19.22 9.61 8.21
CA ILE A 121 19.98 10.40 7.24
C ILE A 121 19.84 11.86 7.68
N TYR A 122 20.99 12.52 7.91
CA TYR A 122 21.10 13.92 8.31
C TYR A 122 21.47 14.81 7.12
#